data_AF-A0A2J8WBK5-F1
#
_entry.id   AF-A0A2J8WBK5-F1
#
_cell.length_a   1.000
_cell.length_b   1.000
_cell.length_c   1.000
_cell.angle_alpha   90.00
_cell.angle_beta   90.00
_cell.angle_gamma   90.00
#
_symmetry.space_group_name_H-M   'P 1'
#
loop_
_entity.id
_entity.type
_entity.pdbx_description
1 polymer ?
#
loop_
_entity_poly.entity_id
_entity_poly.type
_entity_poly.pdbx_seq_one_letter_code
_entity_poly.pdbx_strand_id
1 'polypeptide(L)'
;ATKLNILVQQHFDLASTTITNIPMKEEQHANTSANYDVELLHHKDAHVDFLKSELHYCTGAYRISPVDVNSRPSSCLTNFLLNDPRYKIDGSLEVPLERAKDQLEKHTRYWPMIISQTTIFNMQAVVPLASVIVKESLTEEDVLNCQKTIYN
;
A
#
# COMPACT_ATOMS: atom_id res chain seq x y z
N ALA A 1 -35.49 -12.48 -6.07
CA ALA A 1 -34.17 -11.91 -5.75
C ALA A 1 -34.21 -10.38 -5.68
N THR A 2 -34.67 -9.69 -6.73
CA THR A 2 -34.65 -8.21 -6.86
C THR A 2 -35.29 -7.45 -5.69
N LYS A 3 -36.43 -7.91 -5.17
CA LYS A 3 -37.10 -7.26 -4.04
C LYS A 3 -36.30 -7.32 -2.73
N LEU A 4 -35.60 -8.43 -2.47
CA LEU A 4 -34.72 -8.55 -1.30
C LEU A 4 -33.49 -7.65 -1.43
N ASN A 5 -32.96 -7.51 -2.65
CA ASN A 5 -31.83 -6.61 -2.90
C ASN A 5 -32.22 -5.13 -2.62
N ILE A 6 -33.41 -4.70 -3.06
CA ILE A 6 -33.91 -3.35 -2.72
C ILE A 6 -34.09 -3.18 -1.21
N LEU A 7 -34.66 -4.19 -0.53
CA LEU A 7 -34.86 -4.15 0.92
C LEU A 7 -33.53 -4.08 1.69
N VAL A 8 -32.48 -4.80 1.28
CA VAL A 8 -31.18 -4.75 1.96
C VAL A 8 -30.53 -3.39 1.80
N GLN A 9 -30.65 -2.77 0.62
CA GLN A 9 -30.13 -1.43 0.39
C GLN A 9 -30.83 -0.39 1.27
N GLN A 10 -32.16 -0.46 1.36
CA GLN A 10 -32.94 0.44 2.20
C GLN A 10 -32.69 0.24 3.69
N HIS A 11 -32.56 -1.01 4.15
CA HIS A 11 -32.40 -1.32 5.57
C HIS A 11 -31.02 -0.94 6.12
N PHE A 12 -29.98 -0.99 5.29
CA PHE A 12 -28.60 -0.74 5.71
C PHE A 12 -28.00 0.54 5.10
N ASP A 13 -28.83 1.42 4.55
CA ASP A 13 -28.38 2.68 3.95
C ASP A 13 -27.28 2.47 2.89
N LEU A 14 -27.44 1.44 2.05
CA LEU A 14 -26.47 1.12 1.02
C LEU A 14 -26.76 1.91 -0.26
N ALA A 15 -25.69 2.26 -0.96
CA ALA A 15 -25.71 2.69 -2.34
C ALA A 15 -25.02 1.65 -3.24
N SER A 16 -25.27 1.78 -4.53
CA SER A 16 -24.70 0.92 -5.56
C SER A 16 -23.79 1.73 -6.49
N THR A 17 -22.58 1.23 -6.72
CA THR A 17 -21.66 1.73 -7.75
C THR A 17 -21.47 0.67 -8.80
N THR A 18 -21.70 1.02 -10.06
CA THR A 18 -21.39 0.15 -11.20
C THR A 18 -20.04 0.54 -11.79
N ILE A 19 -19.08 -0.39 -11.75
CA ILE A 19 -17.81 -0.25 -12.45
C ILE A 19 -18.02 -0.76 -13.86
N THR A 20 -17.96 0.15 -14.83
CA THR A 20 -18.21 -0.18 -16.24
C THR A 20 -16.94 -0.44 -17.01
N ASN A 21 -17.06 -1.09 -18.17
CA ASN A 21 -15.97 -1.23 -19.15
C ASN A 21 -14.73 -1.95 -18.63
N ILE A 22 -14.91 -2.98 -17.80
CA ILE A 22 -13.80 -3.81 -17.32
C ILE A 22 -13.35 -4.72 -18.47
N PRO A 23 -12.11 -4.58 -18.98
CA PRO A 23 -11.63 -5.39 -20.09
C PRO A 23 -11.29 -6.80 -19.60
N MET A 24 -11.92 -7.82 -20.18
CA MET A 24 -11.66 -9.22 -19.85
C MET A 24 -11.37 -10.04 -21.11
N LYS A 25 -10.47 -11.02 -21.01
CA LYS A 25 -10.26 -12.03 -22.07
C LYS A 25 -11.37 -13.08 -22.00
N GLU A 26 -11.97 -13.40 -23.14
CA GLU A 26 -12.93 -14.50 -23.26
C GLU A 26 -12.25 -15.87 -23.13
N GLU A 27 -12.84 -16.82 -22.41
CA GLU A 27 -12.27 -18.18 -22.28
C GLU A 27 -12.48 -19.03 -23.54
N GLN A 28 -13.58 -18.81 -24.27
CA GLN A 28 -13.90 -19.64 -25.44
C GLN A 28 -13.26 -19.11 -26.73
N HIS A 29 -12.79 -17.86 -26.75
CA HIS A 29 -12.09 -17.26 -27.88
C HIS A 29 -11.02 -16.29 -27.38
N ALA A 30 -9.79 -16.79 -27.16
CA ALA A 30 -8.67 -16.03 -26.59
C ALA A 30 -8.26 -14.77 -27.40
N ASN A 31 -8.83 -14.58 -28.60
CA ASN A 31 -8.61 -13.45 -29.48
C ASN A 31 -9.69 -12.35 -29.38
N THR A 32 -10.74 -12.56 -28.56
CA THR A 32 -11.80 -11.57 -28.34
C THR A 32 -11.77 -11.08 -26.90
N SER A 33 -11.77 -9.77 -26.71
CA SER A 33 -12.03 -9.13 -25.42
C SER A 33 -13.45 -8.61 -25.39
N ALA A 34 -14.11 -8.75 -24.26
CA ALA A 34 -15.39 -8.11 -23.99
C ALA A 34 -15.27 -7.21 -22.75
N ASN A 35 -16.10 -6.17 -22.74
CA ASN A 35 -16.20 -5.23 -21.64
C ASN A 35 -17.37 -5.64 -20.77
N TYR A 36 -17.12 -5.74 -19.47
CA TYR A 36 -18.13 -6.13 -18.50
C TYR A 36 -18.33 -5.04 -17.45
N ASP A 37 -19.54 -5.00 -16.93
CA ASP A 37 -19.93 -4.11 -15.84
C ASP A 37 -20.12 -4.93 -14.56
N VAL A 38 -19.63 -4.40 -13.44
CA VAL A 38 -19.75 -5.04 -12.12
C VAL A 38 -20.40 -4.07 -11.16
N GLU A 39 -21.52 -4.48 -10.57
CA GLU A 39 -22.26 -3.72 -9.58
C GLU A 39 -21.79 -4.06 -8.15
N LEU A 40 -21.46 -3.03 -7.37
CA LEU A 40 -20.96 -3.13 -6.00
C LEU A 40 -21.86 -2.36 -5.04
N LEU A 41 -22.29 -3.00 -3.96
CA LEU A 41 -22.96 -2.36 -2.83
C LEU A 41 -21.97 -1.88 -1.78
N HIS A 42 -22.20 -0.70 -1.23
CA HIS A 42 -21.44 -0.11 -0.12
C HIS A 42 -22.30 0.90 0.64
N HIS A 43 -21.82 1.42 1.77
CA HIS A 43 -22.55 2.46 2.49
C HIS A 43 -22.73 3.72 1.63
N LYS A 44 -23.89 4.38 1.71
CA LYS A 44 -24.22 5.56 0.89
C LYS A 44 -23.27 6.74 1.06
N ASP A 45 -22.61 6.85 2.21
CA ASP A 45 -21.66 7.93 2.51
C ASP A 45 -20.47 7.96 1.54
N ALA A 46 -20.14 6.85 0.90
CA ALA A 46 -19.12 6.82 -0.17
C ALA A 46 -19.43 7.78 -1.33
N HIS A 47 -20.71 8.09 -1.57
CA HIS A 47 -21.13 9.07 -2.57
C HIS A 47 -21.28 10.49 -2.03
N VAL A 48 -21.38 10.67 -0.71
CA VAL A 48 -21.50 12.00 -0.09
C VAL A 48 -20.18 12.76 -0.23
N ASP A 49 -19.06 12.05 -0.07
CA ASP A 49 -17.72 12.63 -0.18
C ASP A 49 -17.28 12.89 -1.62
N PHE A 50 -17.86 12.19 -2.61
CA PHE A 50 -17.55 12.36 -4.04
C PHE A 50 -17.80 13.79 -4.55
N LEU A 51 -18.71 14.53 -3.92
CA LEU A 51 -19.08 15.89 -4.31
C LEU A 51 -18.19 16.98 -3.70
N LYS A 52 -17.17 16.63 -2.88
CA LYS A 52 -16.53 17.59 -1.97
C LYS A 52 -15.10 18.04 -2.26
N SER A 53 -14.31 17.49 -3.20
CA SER A 53 -12.93 18.02 -3.37
C SER A 53 -12.22 17.78 -4.70
N GLU A 54 -11.52 18.82 -5.15
CA GLU A 54 -10.53 18.85 -6.26
C GLU A 54 -9.12 18.37 -5.86
N LEU A 55 -8.94 17.71 -4.70
CA LEU A 55 -7.64 17.19 -4.26
C LEU A 55 -7.78 15.76 -3.71
N HIS A 56 -6.94 14.85 -4.20
CA HIS A 56 -6.92 13.40 -3.92
C HIS A 56 -6.52 13.03 -2.47
N TYR A 57 -7.18 13.58 -1.45
CA TYR A 57 -7.11 13.06 -0.08
C TYR A 57 -8.25 12.07 0.15
N CYS A 58 -7.92 10.85 0.60
CA CYS A 58 -8.93 9.88 0.99
C CYS A 58 -9.65 10.37 2.26
N THR A 59 -10.89 10.84 2.12
CA THR A 59 -11.73 11.29 3.25
C THR A 59 -12.49 10.15 3.92
N GLY A 60 -12.62 9.00 3.25
CA GLY A 60 -13.30 7.81 3.76
C GLY A 60 -13.03 6.57 2.93
N ALA A 61 -13.01 5.41 3.58
CA ALA A 61 -12.88 4.11 2.94
C ALA A 61 -14.03 3.21 3.38
N TYR A 62 -14.76 2.66 2.41
CA TYR A 62 -15.98 1.89 2.65
C TYR A 62 -15.82 0.47 2.13
N ARG A 63 -16.30 -0.51 2.91
CA ARG A 63 -16.34 -1.91 2.46
C ARG A 63 -17.33 -2.05 1.31
N ILE A 64 -16.98 -2.88 0.34
CA ILE A 64 -17.79 -3.18 -0.84
C ILE A 64 -18.26 -4.64 -0.83
N SER A 65 -19.40 -4.92 -1.47
CA SER A 65 -19.90 -6.27 -1.72
C SER A 65 -20.45 -6.37 -3.15
N PRO A 66 -19.92 -7.26 -4.01
CA PRO A 66 -20.48 -7.45 -5.35
C PRO A 66 -21.92 -7.96 -5.28
N VAL A 67 -22.81 -7.39 -6.10
CA VAL A 67 -24.21 -7.83 -6.18
C VAL A 67 -24.31 -9.26 -6.69
N ASP A 68 -23.46 -9.65 -7.64
CA ASP A 68 -23.34 -11.01 -8.14
C ASP A 68 -21.93 -11.56 -7.93
N VAL A 69 -21.68 -12.04 -6.71
CA VAL A 69 -20.39 -12.56 -6.25
C VAL A 69 -19.85 -13.70 -7.12
N ASN A 70 -20.74 -14.53 -7.69
CA ASN A 70 -20.36 -15.71 -8.47
C ASN A 70 -20.20 -15.41 -9.96
N SER A 71 -20.57 -14.21 -10.41
CA SER A 71 -20.32 -13.81 -11.80
C SER A 71 -18.82 -13.77 -12.08
N ARG A 72 -18.44 -14.22 -13.27
CA ARG A 72 -17.06 -14.17 -13.76
C ARG A 72 -16.49 -12.73 -13.72
N PRO A 73 -17.22 -11.68 -14.14
CA PRO A 73 -16.74 -10.30 -14.00
C PRO A 73 -16.41 -9.90 -12.57
N SER A 74 -17.31 -10.20 -11.61
CA SER A 74 -17.08 -9.90 -10.20
C SER A 74 -15.93 -10.72 -9.62
N SER A 75 -15.80 -11.99 -10.01
CA SER A 75 -14.70 -12.86 -9.59
C SER A 75 -13.35 -12.37 -10.11
N CYS A 76 -13.27 -11.94 -11.36
CA CYS A 76 -12.03 -11.37 -11.91
C CYS A 76 -11.66 -10.05 -11.24
N LEU A 77 -12.65 -9.17 -11.02
CA LEU A 77 -12.43 -7.89 -10.34
C LEU A 77 -11.97 -8.09 -8.88
N THR A 78 -12.67 -8.92 -8.10
CA THR A 78 -12.32 -9.19 -6.70
C THR A 78 -10.95 -9.84 -6.56
N ASN A 79 -10.61 -10.82 -7.41
CA ASN A 79 -9.27 -11.41 -7.42
C ASN A 79 -8.18 -10.42 -7.81
N PHE A 80 -8.44 -9.51 -8.75
CA PHE A 80 -7.49 -8.46 -9.09
C PHE A 80 -7.20 -7.56 -7.89
N LEU A 81 -8.24 -7.16 -7.15
CA LEU A 81 -8.10 -6.33 -5.94
C LEU A 81 -7.41 -7.07 -4.79
N LEU A 82 -7.66 -8.37 -4.62
CA LEU A 82 -7.09 -9.18 -3.54
C LEU A 82 -5.63 -9.58 -3.79
N ASN A 83 -5.21 -9.67 -5.05
CA ASN A 83 -3.81 -9.99 -5.41
C ASN A 83 -2.89 -8.77 -5.36
N ASP A 84 -3.37 -7.61 -4.90
CA ASP A 84 -2.56 -6.42 -4.70
C ASP A 84 -1.47 -6.68 -3.62
N PRO A 85 -0.17 -6.50 -3.93
CA PRO A 85 0.94 -6.79 -3.01
C PRO A 85 0.95 -6.01 -1.69
N ARG A 86 0.07 -5.01 -1.54
CA ARG A 86 0.07 -4.07 -0.41
C ARG A 86 -0.32 -4.67 0.95
N TYR A 87 -0.86 -5.89 1.00
CA TYR A 87 -1.32 -6.51 2.25
C TYR A 87 -0.75 -7.93 2.45
N LYS A 88 0.57 -8.05 2.57
CA LYS A 88 1.18 -9.25 3.17
C LYS A 88 1.30 -9.02 4.68
N ILE A 89 0.41 -9.65 5.45
CA ILE A 89 0.58 -9.77 6.90
C ILE A 89 1.72 -10.77 7.12
N ASP A 90 2.93 -10.27 7.37
CA ASP A 90 4.02 -11.12 7.84
C ASP A 90 3.74 -11.51 9.30
N GLY A 91 3.81 -12.81 9.60
CA GLY A 91 3.49 -13.41 10.90
C GLY A 91 4.61 -13.26 11.94
N SER A 92 5.43 -12.20 11.82
CA SER A 92 6.47 -11.88 12.80
C SER A 92 5.85 -11.33 14.09
N LEU A 93 6.36 -11.76 15.24
CA LEU A 93 5.92 -11.30 16.57
C LEU A 93 6.30 -9.82 16.82
N GLU A 94 7.25 -9.29 16.05
CA GLU A 94 7.63 -7.88 16.04
C GLU A 94 6.70 -7.08 15.14
N VAL A 95 6.08 -6.03 15.67
CA VAL A 95 5.23 -5.14 14.90
C VAL A 95 6.08 -4.42 13.85
N PRO A 96 5.82 -4.59 12.53
CA PRO A 96 6.64 -3.98 11.47
C PRO A 96 6.77 -2.45 11.60
N LEU A 97 5.75 -1.80 12.16
CA LEU A 97 5.76 -0.36 12.45
C LEU A 97 6.80 0.03 13.52
N GLU A 98 6.95 -0.75 14.59
CA GLU A 98 7.95 -0.47 15.62
C GLU A 98 9.36 -0.70 15.07
N ARG A 99 9.58 -1.74 14.27
CA ARG A 99 10.86 -1.95 13.59
C ARG A 99 11.20 -0.79 12.65
N ALA A 100 10.23 -0.31 11.87
CA ALA A 100 10.44 0.84 10.99
C ALA A 100 10.77 2.12 11.78
N LYS A 101 10.09 2.34 12.91
CA LYS A 101 10.34 3.47 13.81
C LYS A 101 11.73 3.40 14.45
N ASP A 102 12.15 2.24 14.92
CA ASP A 102 13.49 2.03 15.50
C ASP A 102 14.59 2.24 14.46
N GLN A 103 14.37 1.81 13.22
CA GLN A 103 15.28 2.08 12.10
C GLN A 103 15.38 3.57 11.82
N LEU A 104 14.25 4.29 11.77
CA LEU A 104 14.26 5.75 11.57
C LEU A 104 14.99 6.48 12.71
N GLU A 105 14.74 6.09 13.97
CA GLU A 105 15.43 6.66 15.14
C GLU A 105 16.95 6.48 15.03
N LYS A 106 17.41 5.27 14.72
CA LYS A 106 18.84 4.95 14.51
C LYS A 106 19.45 5.78 13.39
N HIS A 107 18.79 5.83 12.24
CA HIS A 107 19.29 6.53 11.05
C HIS A 107 19.26 8.05 11.18
N THR A 108 18.46 8.61 12.10
CA THR A 108 18.32 10.06 12.29
C THR A 108 19.03 10.61 13.52
N ARG A 109 19.65 9.76 14.36
CA ARG A 109 20.42 10.20 15.55
C ARG A 109 21.50 11.24 15.25
N TYR A 110 22.13 11.18 14.07
CA TYR A 110 23.02 12.22 13.59
C TYR A 110 22.82 12.40 12.07
N TRP A 111 21.87 13.25 11.69
CA TRP A 111 21.49 13.50 10.29
C TRP A 111 21.40 15.01 9.96
N PRO A 112 22.52 15.66 9.62
CA PRO A 112 22.59 17.09 9.34
C PRO A 112 21.71 17.47 8.15
N MET A 113 20.81 18.44 8.33
CA MET A 113 19.84 18.84 7.29
C MET A 113 20.44 19.73 6.20
N ILE A 114 21.59 20.37 6.48
CA ILE A 114 22.30 21.24 5.53
C ILE A 114 23.79 20.92 5.50
N ILE A 115 24.39 21.13 4.34
CA ILE A 115 25.81 20.80 4.05
C ILE A 115 26.75 21.49 5.04
N SER A 116 26.47 22.73 5.44
CA SER A 116 27.32 23.51 6.34
C SER A 116 27.29 23.05 7.81
N GLN A 117 26.37 22.16 8.18
CA GLN A 117 26.25 21.63 9.55
C GLN A 117 27.01 20.31 9.75
N THR A 118 27.78 19.88 8.76
CA THR A 118 28.54 18.64 8.83
C THR A 118 29.86 18.75 8.10
N THR A 119 30.90 18.18 8.70
CA THR A 119 32.17 17.98 8.03
C THR A 119 32.30 16.53 7.58
N ILE A 120 31.86 15.60 8.44
CA ILE A 120 32.07 14.16 8.23
C ILE A 120 31.25 13.59 7.06
N PHE A 121 30.03 14.08 6.84
CA PHE A 121 29.20 13.62 5.70
C PHE A 121 29.65 14.20 4.36
N ASN A 122 30.52 15.21 4.39
CA ASN A 122 31.11 15.79 3.18
C ASN A 122 32.44 15.12 2.79
N MET A 123 32.98 14.23 3.62
CA MET A 123 34.24 13.52 3.39
C MET A 123 33.97 12.15 2.75
N GLN A 124 34.46 11.93 1.53
CA GLN A 124 34.33 10.64 0.82
C GLN A 124 34.97 9.47 1.60
N ALA A 125 36.04 9.73 2.35
CA ALA A 125 36.69 8.74 3.20
C ALA A 125 35.77 8.16 4.30
N VAL A 126 34.78 8.94 4.76
CA VAL A 126 33.90 8.60 5.89
C VAL A 126 32.58 7.93 5.43
N VAL A 127 32.32 7.88 4.13
CA VAL A 127 31.12 7.25 3.55
C VAL A 127 30.95 5.78 3.98
N PRO A 128 31.99 4.93 4.02
CA PRO A 128 31.87 3.55 4.49
C PRO A 128 31.52 3.44 5.99
N LEU A 129 31.87 4.44 6.82
CA LEU A 129 31.50 4.49 8.24
C LEU A 129 30.05 4.91 8.43
N ALA A 130 29.57 5.85 7.62
CA ALA A 130 28.22 6.40 7.71
C ALA A 130 27.13 5.33 7.47
N SER A 131 27.41 4.32 6.65
CA SER A 131 26.49 3.20 6.39
C SER A 131 26.53 2.11 7.46
N VAL A 132 27.60 2.08 8.26
CA VAL A 132 27.84 1.06 9.29
C VAL A 132 27.34 1.51 10.67
N ILE A 133 27.46 2.80 11.00
CA ILE A 133 27.05 3.37 12.30
C ILE A 133 25.54 3.25 12.59
N VAL A 134 24.74 3.05 11.55
CA VAL A 134 23.28 2.92 11.63
C VAL A 134 22.80 1.47 11.75
N LYS A 135 23.69 0.47 11.61
CA LYS A 135 23.35 -0.95 11.70
C LYS A 135 23.07 -1.39 13.15
N GLU A 136 22.21 -2.39 13.31
CA GLU A 136 21.83 -2.93 14.63
C GLU A 136 22.93 -3.75 15.30
N SER A 137 23.72 -4.46 14.49
CA SER A 137 24.86 -5.25 14.93
C SER A 137 26.00 -5.08 13.93
N LEU A 138 27.21 -4.91 14.42
CA LEU A 138 28.41 -4.81 13.60
C LEU A 138 29.01 -6.20 13.42
N THR A 139 29.24 -6.60 12.17
CA THR A 139 30.02 -7.79 11.86
C THR A 139 31.52 -7.53 12.03
N GLU A 140 32.35 -8.57 12.10
CA GLU A 140 33.81 -8.41 12.16
C GLU A 140 34.36 -7.63 10.95
N GLU A 141 33.75 -7.80 9.77
CA GLU A 141 34.07 -7.04 8.57
C GLU A 141 33.70 -5.55 8.69
N ASP A 142 32.52 -5.25 9.26
CA ASP A 142 32.08 -3.89 9.53
C ASP A 142 33.05 -3.17 10.49
N VAL A 143 33.49 -3.86 11.55
CA VAL A 143 34.47 -3.33 12.51
C VAL A 143 35.81 -3.05 11.83
N LEU A 144 36.29 -3.97 10.98
CA LEU A 144 37.53 -3.78 10.24
C LEU A 144 37.46 -2.57 9.30
N ASN A 145 36.32 -2.39 8.63
CA ASN A 145 36.08 -1.22 7.77
C ASN A 145 36.05 0.08 8.59
N CYS A 146 35.46 0.05 9.78
CA CYS A 146 35.49 1.20 10.69
C CYS A 146 36.91 1.59 11.08
N GLN A 147 37.73 0.61 11.47
CA GLN A 147 39.12 0.83 11.85
C GLN A 147 39.91 1.43 10.69
N LYS A 148 39.79 0.87 9.48
CA LYS A 148 40.47 1.39 8.28
C LYS A 148 40.13 2.86 8.01
N THR A 149 38.87 3.25 8.16
CA THR A 149 38.47 4.64 7.94
C THR A 149 38.98 5.58 9.03
N ILE A 150 39.13 5.13 10.28
CA ILE A 150 39.68 5.94 11.38
C ILE A 150 41.20 6.13 11.26
N TYR A 151 41.91 5.11 10.75
CA TYR A 151 43.37 5.12 10.66
C TYR A 151 43.93 5.63 9.31
N ASN A 152 43.08 5.88 8.32
CA ASN A 152 43.43 6.59 7.08
C ASN A 152 43.54 8.10 7.32
#